data_AF-A0A4Q2DKL5-F1
#
_entry.id   AF-A0A4Q2DKL5-F1
#
_cell.length_a   1.000
_cell.length_b   1.000
_cell.length_c   1.000
_cell.angle_alpha   90.00
_cell.angle_beta   90.00
_cell.angle_gamma   90.00
#
_symmetry.space_group_name_H-M   'P 1'
#
loop_
_entity.id
_entity.type
_entity.pdbx_description
1 polymer ?
#
loop_
_entity_poly.entity_id
_entity_poly.type
_entity_poly.pdbx_seq_one_letter_code
_entity_poly.pdbx_strand_id
1 'polypeptide(L)'
;MPSLTATQLLSLSVLLMSTTMSNSMPIHIQWEELFERQASNCYPLSLDQAKQLPGWGKLEQYAKDTWGEGGWNIVTNPEDFRDRPANACIEVARVPLQWSQQPQCSKSTAEIQGKSVGTTTKVAFDIEQGTEAKTSLSVTRSSSITNTVSFNIGFSLPGGLDAGVDTSFSTTLTNEQSKTTENTSGKINKQHYEFDNEDGKQCKMTVETSDCAATAVGRVPVVAKGFVWFNYEDRRAPKADPNGGEHYKYSASIEEVLNEAERTSWIDVQGPVNTVTKANYETNCVKAGAGKKAAPKKKGGEKEKEGGKKPSSGASAPPKKGEPNAPEPKGKDPKKPGPKAPAAKPKPARK
;
A
#
# COMPACT_ATOMS: atom_id res chain seq x y z
N MET A 1 20.41 -58.89 -15.03
CA MET A 1 20.74 -58.15 -16.28
C MET A 1 19.46 -58.09 -17.12
N PRO A 2 19.07 -56.95 -17.73
CA PRO A 2 19.69 -55.62 -17.86
C PRO A 2 19.10 -54.62 -16.83
N SER A 3 19.77 -53.59 -16.29
CA SER A 3 20.51 -52.44 -16.86
C SER A 3 19.63 -51.48 -17.67
N LEU A 4 19.18 -50.38 -17.03
CA LEU A 4 18.93 -49.09 -17.69
C LEU A 4 18.86 -47.95 -16.66
N THR A 5 19.86 -47.10 -16.74
CA THR A 5 20.10 -45.82 -16.06
C THR A 5 19.43 -44.66 -16.80
N ALA A 6 18.89 -43.66 -16.09
CA ALA A 6 18.76 -42.27 -16.57
C ALA A 6 18.51 -41.32 -15.37
N THR A 7 19.55 -40.69 -14.84
CA THR A 7 19.91 -39.26 -15.03
C THR A 7 19.04 -38.28 -14.21
N GLN A 8 19.48 -38.00 -12.97
CA GLN A 8 19.12 -36.77 -12.24
C GLN A 8 19.99 -35.61 -12.75
N LEU A 9 19.36 -34.57 -13.27
CA LEU A 9 19.97 -33.27 -13.54
C LEU A 9 19.71 -32.35 -12.33
N LEU A 10 20.72 -32.21 -11.48
CA LEU A 10 20.81 -31.17 -10.46
C LEU A 10 21.42 -29.92 -11.10
N SER A 11 20.59 -28.91 -11.32
CA SER A 11 21.01 -27.57 -11.71
C SER A 11 21.55 -26.83 -10.47
N LEU A 12 22.87 -26.84 -10.30
CA LEU A 12 23.58 -26.03 -9.32
C LEU A 12 23.94 -24.68 -9.97
N SER A 13 23.14 -23.65 -9.74
CA SER A 13 23.49 -22.27 -10.14
C SER A 13 24.33 -21.63 -9.04
N VAL A 14 25.63 -21.54 -9.29
CA VAL A 14 26.60 -20.78 -8.49
C VAL A 14 26.37 -19.29 -8.74
N LEU A 15 25.90 -18.56 -7.73
CA LEU A 15 25.87 -17.10 -7.72
C LEU A 15 27.24 -16.60 -7.24
N LEU A 16 28.10 -16.19 -8.17
CA LEU A 16 29.30 -15.40 -7.88
C LEU A 16 28.88 -13.93 -7.70
N MET A 17 28.82 -13.45 -6.46
CA MET A 17 28.79 -12.01 -6.18
C MET A 17 30.22 -11.50 -6.03
N SER A 18 30.67 -10.72 -7.00
CA SER A 18 31.88 -9.92 -6.92
C SER A 18 31.64 -8.70 -6.02
N THR A 19 32.29 -8.66 -4.86
CA THR A 19 32.37 -7.46 -4.02
C THR A 19 33.47 -6.54 -4.54
N THR A 20 33.12 -5.45 -5.20
CA THR A 20 34.02 -4.31 -5.37
C THR A 20 34.03 -3.49 -4.09
N MET A 21 35.15 -3.48 -3.38
CA MET A 21 35.38 -2.61 -2.23
C MET A 21 35.61 -1.18 -2.69
N SER A 22 34.61 -0.32 -2.53
CA SER A 22 34.78 1.13 -2.58
C SER A 22 35.12 1.61 -1.18
N ASN A 23 36.38 2.01 -0.98
CA ASN A 23 36.85 2.71 0.21
C ASN A 23 36.18 4.09 0.29
N SER A 24 35.09 4.18 1.05
CA SER A 24 34.58 5.43 1.61
C SER A 24 34.69 5.33 3.12
N MET A 25 35.33 6.31 3.76
CA MET A 25 35.54 6.30 5.20
C MET A 25 34.19 6.33 5.93
N PRO A 26 33.93 5.44 6.91
CA PRO A 26 32.70 5.49 7.69
C PRO A 26 32.79 6.65 8.68
N ILE A 27 31.87 7.61 8.56
CA ILE A 27 31.49 8.45 9.71
C ILE A 27 30.73 7.51 10.65
N HIS A 28 31.46 6.84 11.54
CA HIS A 28 30.90 5.94 12.55
C HIS A 28 30.26 6.80 13.64
N ILE A 29 29.12 7.41 13.33
CA ILE A 29 28.23 7.97 14.35
C ILE A 29 27.64 6.77 15.07
N GLN A 30 27.73 6.79 16.40
CA GLN A 30 27.32 5.76 17.36
C GLN A 30 25.78 5.64 17.41
N TRP A 31 25.15 5.28 16.28
CA TRP A 31 23.70 5.19 16.12
C TRP A 31 23.07 3.98 16.82
N GLU A 32 23.87 2.93 17.11
CA GLU A 32 23.38 1.63 17.57
C GLU A 32 22.68 1.68 18.95
N GLU A 33 23.12 2.54 19.88
CA GLU A 33 22.45 2.69 21.18
C GLU A 33 21.12 3.46 21.12
N LEU A 34 20.89 4.28 20.09
CA LEU A 34 19.62 4.99 19.90
C LEU A 34 18.53 4.07 19.33
N PHE A 35 18.91 3.00 18.62
CA PHE A 35 17.97 2.06 18.00
C PHE A 35 17.32 1.10 19.01
N GLU A 36 18.01 0.72 20.10
CA GLU A 36 17.51 -0.31 21.04
C GLU A 36 16.34 0.16 21.93
N ARG A 37 15.99 1.46 21.95
CA ARG A 37 14.89 2.00 22.77
C ARG A 37 13.57 2.28 22.04
N GLN A 38 13.47 2.05 20.72
CA GLN A 38 12.26 2.41 19.96
C GLN A 38 11.40 1.19 19.59
N ALA A 39 10.46 0.85 20.47
CA ALA A 39 9.39 -0.13 20.22
C ALA A 39 8.29 0.38 19.26
N SER A 40 8.62 1.31 18.37
CA SER A 40 7.67 2.02 17.51
C SER A 40 8.39 2.46 16.26
N ASN A 41 7.74 2.38 15.09
CA ASN A 41 8.19 2.75 13.74
C ASN A 41 8.68 4.22 13.64
N CYS A 42 9.71 4.58 14.39
CA CYS A 42 10.26 5.91 14.59
C CYS A 42 11.74 5.87 14.30
N TYR A 43 12.25 6.97 13.75
CA TYR A 43 13.67 7.14 13.46
C TYR A 43 14.09 8.55 13.86
N PRO A 44 15.34 8.73 14.33
CA PRO A 44 15.86 10.04 14.67
C PRO A 44 15.81 10.96 13.44
N LEU A 45 15.25 12.14 13.64
CA LEU A 45 15.12 13.17 12.61
C LEU A 45 16.37 14.04 12.57
N SER A 46 17.05 14.11 11.42
CA SER A 46 18.18 15.03 11.24
C SER A 46 17.69 16.47 11.06
N LEU A 47 18.56 17.45 11.29
CA LEU A 47 18.23 18.87 11.08
C LEU A 47 17.83 19.14 9.62
N ASP A 48 18.56 18.58 8.66
CA ASP A 48 18.28 18.78 7.24
C ASP A 48 16.93 18.18 6.85
N GLN A 49 16.56 17.04 7.43
CA GLN A 49 15.23 16.45 7.27
C GLN A 49 14.14 17.31 7.94
N ALA A 50 14.38 17.79 9.17
CA ALA A 50 13.44 18.66 9.87
C ALA A 50 13.15 19.95 9.09
N LYS A 51 14.16 20.52 8.42
CA LYS A 51 14.00 21.68 7.53
C LYS A 51 13.12 21.43 6.32
N GLN A 52 12.93 20.17 5.92
CA GLN A 52 12.00 19.80 4.84
C GLN A 52 10.54 19.70 5.30
N LEU A 53 10.25 19.91 6.59
CA LEU A 53 8.87 19.95 7.08
C LEU A 53 8.13 21.15 6.49
N PRO A 54 6.88 20.99 6.01
CA PRO A 54 6.08 22.10 5.52
C PRO A 54 5.94 23.24 6.53
N GLY A 55 5.89 22.91 7.83
CA GLY A 55 5.78 23.86 8.93
C GLY A 55 7.10 24.46 9.43
N TRP A 56 8.26 24.11 8.86
CA TRP A 56 9.56 24.51 9.42
C TRP A 56 9.68 26.02 9.69
N GLY A 57 9.22 26.86 8.76
CA GLY A 57 9.25 28.31 8.94
C GLY A 57 8.47 28.82 10.17
N LYS A 58 7.43 28.10 10.62
CA LYS A 58 6.71 28.42 11.85
C LYS A 58 7.50 28.07 13.11
N LEU A 59 8.30 27.00 13.10
CA LEU A 59 9.19 26.67 14.21
C LEU A 59 10.26 27.75 14.39
N GLU A 60 10.87 28.20 13.29
CA GLU A 60 11.82 29.32 13.34
C GLU A 60 11.13 30.59 13.83
N GLN A 61 9.95 30.92 13.30
CA GLN A 61 9.21 32.11 13.72
C GLN A 61 8.84 32.05 15.21
N TYR A 62 8.36 30.90 15.70
CA TYR A 62 8.08 30.67 17.12
C TYR A 62 9.31 30.94 17.99
N ALA A 63 10.49 30.47 17.59
CA ALA A 63 11.73 30.74 18.31
C ALA A 63 12.08 32.24 18.33
N LYS A 64 11.90 32.97 17.21
CA LYS A 64 12.11 34.44 17.17
C LYS A 64 11.13 35.18 18.08
N ASP A 65 9.88 34.77 18.06
CA ASP A 65 8.82 35.43 18.82
C ASP A 65 8.92 35.13 20.32
N THR A 66 9.48 33.98 20.68
CA THR A 66 9.62 33.55 22.08
C THR A 66 10.95 33.97 22.70
N TRP A 67 12.07 33.84 21.99
CA TRP A 67 13.42 34.08 22.54
C TRP A 67 14.21 35.15 21.76
N GLY A 68 13.62 35.77 20.75
CA GLY A 68 14.27 36.84 19.98
C GLY A 68 15.11 36.34 18.80
N GLU A 69 15.56 37.32 18.03
CA GLU A 69 16.41 37.11 16.85
C GLU A 69 17.89 36.95 17.24
N GLY A 70 18.74 36.63 16.26
CA GLY A 70 20.19 36.54 16.42
C GLY A 70 20.80 35.33 15.73
N GLY A 71 22.13 35.20 15.85
CA GLY A 71 22.84 33.98 15.48
C GLY A 71 22.39 32.84 16.38
N TRP A 72 21.75 31.84 15.79
CA TRP A 72 21.43 30.59 16.46
C TRP A 72 22.05 29.42 15.71
N ASN A 73 22.38 28.37 16.47
CA ASN A 73 22.65 27.05 15.93
C ASN A 73 21.45 26.17 16.27
N ILE A 74 20.71 25.76 15.24
CA ILE A 74 19.57 24.86 15.39
C ILE A 74 20.09 23.43 15.31
N VAL A 75 19.74 22.58 16.27
CA VAL A 75 20.14 21.17 16.29
C VAL A 75 18.96 20.28 16.60
N THR A 76 19.00 19.04 16.12
CA THR A 76 18.10 17.96 16.53
C THR A 76 18.91 16.88 17.23
N ASN A 77 18.31 16.20 18.22
CA ASN A 77 18.92 15.09 18.95
C ASN A 77 20.32 15.38 19.56
N PRO A 78 20.53 16.52 20.26
CA PRO A 78 21.81 16.79 20.91
C PRO A 78 22.11 15.76 22.01
N GLU A 79 23.38 15.37 22.14
CA GLU A 79 23.80 14.34 23.10
C GLU A 79 23.51 14.68 24.57
N ASP A 80 23.50 15.98 24.90
CA ASP A 80 23.19 16.48 26.25
C ASP A 80 21.71 16.27 26.65
N PHE A 81 20.81 16.04 25.69
CA PHE A 81 19.36 15.97 25.90
C PHE A 81 18.73 14.74 25.23
N ARG A 82 19.25 13.55 25.58
CA ARG A 82 18.78 12.27 25.01
C ARG A 82 17.33 11.94 25.37
N ASP A 83 16.76 12.55 26.41
CA ASP A 83 15.37 12.38 26.83
C ASP A 83 14.37 13.17 25.97
N ARG A 84 14.85 14.08 25.10
CA ARG A 84 14.04 14.96 24.26
C ARG A 84 14.46 14.89 22.79
N PRO A 85 14.38 13.70 22.16
CA PRO A 85 14.74 13.55 20.76
C PRO A 85 13.72 14.21 19.83
N ALA A 86 14.15 14.52 18.61
CA ALA A 86 13.28 14.72 17.46
C ALA A 86 13.26 13.43 16.64
N ASN A 87 12.07 12.88 16.39
CA ASN A 87 11.87 11.66 15.64
C ASN A 87 10.88 11.85 14.50
N ALA A 88 10.97 11.01 13.48
CA ALA A 88 9.96 10.85 12.45
C ALA A 88 9.35 9.45 12.55
N CYS A 89 8.04 9.39 12.73
CA CYS A 89 7.31 8.19 13.13
C CYS A 89 6.16 7.85 12.18
N ILE A 90 5.88 6.56 12.03
CA ILE A 90 4.61 6.07 11.47
C ILE A 90 3.73 5.61 12.62
N GLU A 91 2.65 6.35 12.86
CA GLU A 91 1.74 6.10 13.98
C GLU A 91 0.49 5.30 13.60
N VAL A 92 0.27 5.12 12.30
CA VAL A 92 -0.83 4.32 11.81
C VAL A 92 -0.48 2.84 11.89
N ALA A 93 -1.32 2.06 12.59
CA ALA A 93 -1.14 0.61 12.67
C ALA A 93 -1.33 -0.07 11.31
N ARG A 94 -2.26 0.44 10.50
CA ARG A 94 -2.51 -0.01 9.13
C ARG A 94 -2.79 1.16 8.20
N VAL A 95 -2.16 1.13 7.04
CA VAL A 95 -2.38 2.08 5.94
C VAL A 95 -3.47 1.52 5.03
N PRO A 96 -4.59 2.24 4.85
CA PRO A 96 -5.61 1.81 3.90
C PRO A 96 -5.10 1.99 2.47
N LEU A 97 -5.14 0.91 1.71
CA LEU A 97 -4.96 0.93 0.27
C LEU A 97 -6.30 1.23 -0.41
N GLN A 98 -6.23 1.77 -1.62
CA GLN A 98 -7.38 2.04 -2.49
C GLN A 98 -7.14 1.42 -3.86
N TRP A 99 -8.20 0.93 -4.48
CA TRP A 99 -8.11 0.45 -5.86
C TRP A 99 -7.98 1.64 -6.81
N SER A 100 -6.91 1.68 -7.62
CA SER A 100 -6.77 2.70 -8.66
C SER A 100 -7.70 2.46 -9.84
N GLN A 101 -8.19 1.22 -9.98
CA GLN A 101 -9.12 0.79 -11.02
C GLN A 101 -9.98 -0.37 -10.48
N GLN A 102 -11.16 -0.58 -11.07
CA GLN A 102 -12.01 -1.69 -10.69
C GLN A 102 -11.29 -3.03 -10.93
N PRO A 103 -11.27 -3.93 -9.93
CA PRO A 103 -10.64 -5.23 -10.11
C PRO A 103 -11.20 -6.02 -11.29
N GLN A 104 -10.31 -6.72 -12.00
CA GLN A 104 -10.67 -7.62 -13.09
C GLN A 104 -10.59 -9.05 -12.58
N CYS A 105 -11.73 -9.73 -12.52
CA CYS A 105 -11.83 -11.10 -12.02
C CYS A 105 -12.24 -12.05 -13.15
N SER A 106 -11.60 -13.21 -13.21
CA SER A 106 -11.98 -14.34 -14.06
C SER A 106 -12.28 -15.56 -13.21
N LYS A 107 -13.38 -16.23 -13.51
CA LYS A 107 -13.78 -17.47 -12.86
C LYS A 107 -13.53 -18.65 -13.78
N SER A 108 -12.99 -19.73 -13.22
CA SER A 108 -12.84 -21.01 -13.90
C SER A 108 -13.38 -22.13 -13.01
N THR A 109 -13.95 -23.16 -13.63
CA THR A 109 -14.50 -24.31 -12.93
C THR A 109 -13.80 -25.56 -13.40
N ALA A 110 -13.30 -26.37 -12.48
CA ALA A 110 -12.72 -27.66 -12.76
C ALA A 110 -13.58 -28.77 -12.16
N GLU A 111 -13.93 -29.77 -12.97
CA GLU A 111 -14.53 -31.01 -12.46
C GLU A 111 -13.41 -32.00 -12.10
N ILE A 112 -13.40 -32.41 -10.83
CA ILE A 112 -12.53 -33.46 -10.34
C ILE A 112 -13.38 -34.73 -10.24
N GLN A 113 -12.94 -35.78 -10.94
CA GLN A 113 -13.57 -37.09 -10.85
C GLN A 113 -12.89 -37.88 -9.75
N GLY A 114 -13.67 -38.34 -8.80
CA GLY A 114 -13.14 -39.18 -7.74
C GLY A 114 -12.84 -40.58 -8.25
N LYS A 115 -11.76 -41.19 -7.75
CA LYS A 115 -11.41 -42.59 -8.02
C LYS A 115 -11.97 -43.45 -6.90
N SER A 116 -12.70 -44.51 -7.24
CA SER A 116 -13.06 -45.55 -6.27
C SER A 116 -11.81 -46.32 -5.89
N VAL A 117 -11.55 -46.52 -4.59
CA VAL A 117 -10.38 -47.27 -4.11
C VAL A 117 -10.84 -48.62 -3.56
N GLY A 118 -10.52 -49.70 -4.27
CA GLY A 118 -10.84 -51.08 -3.86
C GLY A 118 -12.26 -51.53 -4.20
N THR A 119 -12.71 -52.63 -3.55
CA THR A 119 -14.11 -53.12 -3.57
C THR A 119 -15.01 -52.36 -2.61
N THR A 120 -14.44 -51.41 -1.85
CA THR A 120 -15.16 -50.53 -0.94
C THR A 120 -15.60 -49.28 -1.66
N THR A 121 -16.84 -48.88 -1.37
CA THR A 121 -17.63 -47.77 -1.89
C THR A 121 -17.07 -46.38 -1.58
N LYS A 122 -15.77 -46.21 -1.31
CA LYS A 122 -15.20 -44.91 -0.91
C LYS A 122 -14.62 -44.17 -2.10
N VAL A 123 -15.04 -42.91 -2.24
CA VAL A 123 -14.48 -41.97 -3.21
C VAL A 123 -13.73 -40.89 -2.45
N ALA A 124 -12.46 -40.72 -2.80
CA ALA A 124 -11.62 -39.68 -2.23
C ALA A 124 -11.39 -38.54 -3.21
N PHE A 125 -11.29 -37.32 -2.68
CA PHE A 125 -10.93 -36.12 -3.41
C PHE A 125 -9.89 -35.32 -2.64
N ASP A 126 -8.82 -34.95 -3.34
CA ASP A 126 -7.85 -33.96 -2.85
C ASP A 126 -8.16 -32.62 -3.53
N ILE A 127 -8.53 -31.62 -2.75
CA ILE A 127 -8.81 -30.27 -3.27
C ILE A 127 -8.07 -29.19 -2.54
N GLU A 128 -7.82 -28.11 -3.27
CA GLU A 128 -7.25 -26.89 -2.74
C GLU A 128 -8.38 -25.90 -2.46
N GLN A 129 -8.42 -25.37 -1.24
CA GLN A 129 -9.38 -24.37 -0.80
C GLN A 129 -8.71 -23.24 -0.05
N GLY A 130 -9.25 -22.03 -0.20
CA GLY A 130 -8.79 -20.84 0.48
C GLY A 130 -8.42 -19.74 -0.49
N THR A 131 -7.81 -18.69 0.04
CA THR A 131 -7.47 -17.49 -0.70
C THR A 131 -6.01 -17.15 -0.48
N GLU A 132 -5.31 -16.84 -1.56
CA GLU A 132 -3.94 -16.32 -1.54
C GLU A 132 -3.92 -14.97 -2.28
N ALA A 133 -3.28 -13.98 -1.68
CA ALA A 133 -3.12 -12.64 -2.22
C ALA A 133 -1.63 -12.32 -2.36
N LYS A 134 -1.17 -12.10 -3.59
CA LYS A 134 0.17 -11.65 -3.95
C LYS A 134 0.13 -10.16 -4.23
N THR A 135 0.90 -9.41 -3.47
CA THR A 135 0.96 -7.95 -3.54
C THR A 135 2.38 -7.53 -3.85
N SER A 136 2.55 -6.59 -4.78
CA SER A 136 3.83 -5.95 -5.08
C SER A 136 3.60 -4.45 -5.04
N LEU A 137 4.19 -3.76 -4.08
CA LEU A 137 4.03 -2.31 -3.90
C LEU A 137 5.36 -1.62 -4.11
N SER A 138 5.39 -0.67 -5.04
CA SER A 138 6.53 0.21 -5.29
C SER A 138 6.28 1.57 -4.66
N VAL A 139 7.32 2.15 -4.06
CA VAL A 139 7.28 3.56 -3.64
C VAL A 139 7.33 4.46 -4.87
N THR A 140 6.25 5.21 -5.12
CA THR A 140 6.18 6.17 -6.22
C THR A 140 6.68 7.55 -5.82
N ARG A 141 6.58 7.88 -4.53
CA ARG A 141 7.10 9.10 -3.92
C ARG A 141 7.65 8.81 -2.53
N SER A 142 8.88 9.21 -2.25
CA SER A 142 9.48 9.11 -0.92
C SER A 142 9.09 10.29 -0.02
N SER A 143 9.02 10.01 1.28
CA SER A 143 8.92 11.04 2.32
C SER A 143 10.24 11.78 2.43
N SER A 144 10.18 13.11 2.51
CA SER A 144 11.35 13.99 2.62
C SER A 144 12.08 13.91 3.96
N ILE A 145 11.45 13.37 5.01
CA ILE A 145 11.97 13.45 6.39
C ILE A 145 12.56 12.14 6.92
N THR A 146 12.59 11.08 6.09
CA THR A 146 13.12 9.75 6.46
C THR A 146 13.69 8.99 5.26
N ASN A 147 14.41 9.68 4.37
CA ASN A 147 14.99 9.06 3.18
C ASN A 147 15.80 7.80 3.55
N THR A 148 15.67 6.74 2.74
CA THR A 148 16.37 5.44 2.84
C THR A 148 16.11 4.62 4.12
N VAL A 149 15.18 5.05 4.97
CA VAL A 149 14.77 4.32 6.18
C VAL A 149 13.71 3.27 5.83
N SER A 150 13.75 2.11 6.50
CA SER A 150 12.77 1.03 6.31
C SER A 150 11.84 0.89 7.50
N PHE A 151 10.53 0.81 7.28
CA PHE A 151 9.51 0.72 8.33
C PHE A 151 8.74 -0.60 8.24
N ASN A 152 8.33 -1.18 9.36
CA ASN A 152 7.39 -2.30 9.36
C ASN A 152 5.95 -1.78 9.40
N ILE A 153 5.23 -1.89 8.27
CA ILE A 153 3.92 -1.26 8.09
C ILE A 153 2.88 -2.33 7.78
N GLY A 154 1.72 -2.23 8.42
CA GLY A 154 0.51 -2.93 8.03
C GLY A 154 -0.21 -2.21 6.88
N PHE A 155 -0.69 -2.94 5.89
CA PHE A 155 -1.59 -2.45 4.86
C PHE A 155 -2.94 -3.17 4.96
N SER A 156 -4.01 -2.46 4.64
CA SER A 156 -5.35 -3.05 4.47
C SER A 156 -5.86 -2.80 3.06
N LEU A 157 -6.20 -3.88 2.36
CA LEU A 157 -6.83 -3.85 1.05
C LEU A 157 -8.34 -3.67 1.23
N PRO A 158 -8.99 -2.79 0.44
CA PRO A 158 -10.44 -2.69 0.46
C PRO A 158 -11.05 -3.98 -0.07
N GLY A 159 -12.19 -4.40 0.48
CA GLY A 159 -13.00 -5.45 -0.12
C GLY A 159 -13.30 -5.24 -1.62
N GLY A 160 -13.68 -6.31 -2.32
CA GLY A 160 -14.08 -6.26 -3.74
C GLY A 160 -13.37 -7.24 -4.68
N LEU A 161 -12.40 -8.02 -4.18
CA LEU A 161 -11.73 -9.09 -4.94
C LEU A 161 -12.43 -10.45 -4.81
N ASP A 162 -13.76 -10.49 -4.98
CA ASP A 162 -14.65 -11.68 -5.00
C ASP A 162 -15.15 -12.24 -3.64
N ALA A 163 -14.42 -12.11 -2.53
CA ALA A 163 -14.89 -12.59 -1.22
C ALA A 163 -15.56 -11.51 -0.34
N GLY A 164 -15.46 -10.23 -0.71
CA GLY A 164 -15.97 -9.10 0.07
C GLY A 164 -15.31 -8.88 1.44
N VAL A 165 -14.27 -9.64 1.78
CA VAL A 165 -13.56 -9.55 3.06
C VAL A 165 -12.35 -8.62 2.92
N ASP A 166 -12.22 -7.66 3.84
CA ASP A 166 -11.03 -6.83 3.95
C ASP A 166 -9.82 -7.71 4.32
N THR A 167 -8.76 -7.61 3.52
CA THR A 167 -7.52 -8.37 3.75
C THR A 167 -6.46 -7.42 4.26
N SER A 168 -5.72 -7.82 5.29
CA SER A 168 -4.59 -7.05 5.80
C SER A 168 -3.31 -7.85 5.80
N PHE A 169 -2.18 -7.19 5.59
CA PHE A 169 -0.87 -7.79 5.66
C PHE A 169 0.15 -6.80 6.20
N SER A 170 1.27 -7.27 6.75
CA SER A 170 2.37 -6.40 7.18
C SER A 170 3.61 -6.69 6.35
N THR A 171 4.38 -5.65 6.05
CA THR A 171 5.65 -5.80 5.33
C THR A 171 6.62 -4.66 5.65
N THR A 172 7.89 -4.85 5.29
CA THR A 172 8.91 -3.81 5.42
C THR A 172 8.91 -2.92 4.18
N LEU A 173 8.63 -1.64 4.38
CA LEU A 173 8.65 -0.61 3.33
C LEU A 173 9.89 0.27 3.50
N THR A 174 10.79 0.27 2.53
CA THR A 174 11.92 1.20 2.47
C THR A 174 11.48 2.50 1.80
N ASN A 175 11.67 3.63 2.46
CA ASN A 175 11.38 4.97 1.94
C ASN A 175 12.41 5.39 0.89
N GLU A 176 12.31 4.77 -0.29
CA GLU A 176 13.18 5.01 -1.44
C GLU A 176 12.35 4.85 -2.70
N GLN A 177 12.37 5.87 -3.57
CA GLN A 177 11.60 5.86 -4.81
C GLN A 177 11.97 4.67 -5.69
N SER A 178 10.97 4.04 -6.29
CA SER A 178 11.09 2.83 -7.13
C SER A 178 11.49 1.56 -6.39
N LYS A 179 11.65 1.60 -5.06
CA LYS A 179 11.84 0.37 -4.28
C LYS A 179 10.52 -0.38 -4.20
N THR A 180 10.57 -1.65 -4.58
CA THR A 180 9.42 -2.56 -4.56
C THR A 180 9.53 -3.54 -3.40
N THR A 181 8.41 -3.70 -2.70
CA THR A 181 8.23 -4.73 -1.68
C THR A 181 7.17 -5.71 -2.14
N GLU A 182 7.50 -7.00 -2.10
CA GLU A 182 6.58 -8.08 -2.41
C GLU A 182 6.08 -8.73 -1.12
N ASN A 183 4.82 -9.16 -1.13
CA ASN A 183 4.24 -9.91 -0.04
C ASN A 183 3.22 -10.92 -0.55
N THR A 184 3.16 -12.07 0.10
CA THR A 184 2.11 -13.06 -0.11
C THR A 184 1.37 -13.25 1.20
N SER A 185 0.05 -13.12 1.18
CA SER A 185 -0.82 -13.27 2.35
C SER A 185 -1.97 -14.23 2.03
N GLY A 186 -2.58 -14.77 3.07
CA GLY A 186 -3.58 -15.83 2.93
C GLY A 186 -2.95 -17.22 2.84
N LYS A 187 -3.79 -18.22 2.56
CA LYS A 187 -3.39 -19.62 2.50
C LYS A 187 -4.37 -20.41 1.65
N ILE A 188 -3.84 -21.20 0.73
CA ILE A 188 -4.55 -22.28 0.06
C ILE A 188 -4.22 -23.58 0.80
N ASN A 189 -5.22 -24.18 1.42
CA ASN A 189 -5.11 -25.46 2.13
C ASN A 189 -5.48 -26.61 1.19
N LYS A 190 -4.70 -27.69 1.25
CA LYS A 190 -5.11 -28.97 0.67
C LYS A 190 -6.01 -29.67 1.67
N GLN A 191 -7.17 -30.13 1.21
CA GLN A 191 -8.14 -30.87 2.00
C GLN A 191 -8.44 -32.18 1.31
N HIS A 192 -8.44 -33.23 2.11
CA HIS A 192 -8.80 -34.57 1.69
C HIS A 192 -10.24 -34.85 2.13
N TYR A 193 -11.10 -35.16 1.17
CA TYR A 193 -12.48 -35.54 1.43
C TYR A 193 -12.68 -36.99 1.04
N GLU A 194 -13.22 -37.79 1.97
CA GLU A 194 -13.73 -39.13 1.68
C GLU A 194 -15.25 -39.12 1.73
N PHE A 195 -15.88 -39.74 0.74
CA PHE A 195 -17.32 -39.94 0.70
C PHE A 195 -17.63 -41.42 0.51
N ASP A 196 -18.58 -41.92 1.29
CA ASP A 196 -19.21 -43.20 0.99
C ASP A 196 -20.16 -43.01 -0.20
N ASN A 197 -19.97 -43.82 -1.23
CA ASN A 197 -20.61 -43.72 -2.53
C ASN A 197 -21.14 -45.09 -2.94
N GLU A 198 -22.45 -45.21 -3.18
CA GLU A 198 -23.06 -46.49 -3.55
C GLU A 198 -22.38 -47.15 -4.76
N ASP A 199 -22.39 -48.48 -4.75
CA ASP A 199 -21.80 -49.27 -5.83
C ASP A 199 -22.38 -48.87 -7.20
N GLY A 200 -21.49 -48.76 -8.19
CA GLY A 200 -21.85 -48.32 -9.53
C GLY A 200 -22.17 -46.83 -9.69
N LYS A 201 -21.95 -45.96 -8.70
CA LYS A 201 -22.02 -44.49 -8.86
C LYS A 201 -20.63 -43.86 -9.06
N GLN A 202 -20.56 -42.76 -9.81
CA GLN A 202 -19.39 -41.90 -9.97
C GLN A 202 -19.69 -40.54 -9.35
N CYS A 203 -18.83 -40.10 -8.43
CA CYS A 203 -18.89 -38.76 -7.86
C CYS A 203 -17.98 -37.81 -8.62
N LYS A 204 -18.54 -36.63 -8.92
CA LYS A 204 -17.82 -35.47 -9.44
C LYS A 204 -17.88 -34.36 -8.40
N MET A 205 -16.76 -33.71 -8.17
CA MET A 205 -16.71 -32.48 -7.39
C MET A 205 -16.30 -31.33 -8.29
N THR A 206 -17.01 -30.22 -8.19
CA THR A 206 -16.67 -29.01 -8.94
C THR A 206 -15.99 -28.01 -8.02
N VAL A 207 -14.83 -27.54 -8.45
CA VAL A 207 -14.04 -26.50 -7.78
C VAL A 207 -14.08 -25.25 -8.63
N GLU A 208 -14.52 -24.14 -8.05
CA GLU A 208 -14.42 -22.80 -8.64
C GLU A 208 -13.10 -22.19 -8.21
N THR A 209 -12.33 -21.71 -9.19
CA THR A 209 -11.18 -20.85 -8.97
C THR A 209 -11.51 -19.48 -9.50
N SER A 210 -11.34 -18.46 -8.68
CA SER A 210 -11.41 -17.06 -9.08
C SER A 210 -10.04 -16.41 -8.98
N ASP A 211 -9.61 -15.84 -10.09
CA ASP A 211 -8.38 -15.07 -10.22
C ASP A 211 -8.78 -13.61 -10.42
N CYS A 212 -8.39 -12.74 -9.50
CA CYS A 212 -8.59 -11.30 -9.64
C CYS A 212 -7.26 -10.56 -9.67
N ALA A 213 -7.19 -9.52 -10.50
CA ALA A 213 -6.07 -8.60 -10.57
C ALA A 213 -6.54 -7.16 -10.48
N ALA A 214 -5.84 -6.36 -9.67
CA ALA A 214 -6.08 -4.94 -9.51
C ALA A 214 -4.77 -4.21 -9.23
N THR A 215 -4.81 -2.88 -9.32
CA THR A 215 -3.71 -2.02 -8.89
C THR A 215 -4.17 -1.27 -7.64
N ALA A 216 -3.38 -1.34 -6.58
CA ALA A 216 -3.62 -0.64 -5.34
C ALA A 216 -2.71 0.59 -5.24
N VAL A 217 -3.23 1.66 -4.63
CA VAL A 217 -2.49 2.86 -4.25
C VAL A 217 -2.66 3.11 -2.76
N GLY A 218 -1.62 3.64 -2.11
CA GLY A 218 -1.62 3.92 -0.69
C GLY A 218 -0.74 5.11 -0.37
N ARG A 219 -1.00 5.71 0.79
CA ARG A 219 -0.23 6.84 1.27
C ARG A 219 0.09 6.65 2.75
N VAL A 220 1.37 6.57 3.06
CA VAL A 220 1.90 6.34 4.41
C VAL A 220 2.30 7.67 5.03
N PRO A 221 1.68 8.10 6.16
CA PRO A 221 2.11 9.29 6.88
C PRO A 221 3.38 9.00 7.67
N VAL A 222 4.39 9.85 7.48
CA VAL A 222 5.57 9.93 8.33
C VAL A 222 5.50 11.27 9.06
N VAL A 223 5.34 11.21 10.38
CA VAL A 223 5.01 12.35 11.22
C VAL A 223 6.19 12.71 12.11
N ALA A 224 6.67 13.95 12.05
CA ALA A 224 7.69 14.45 12.95
C ALA A 224 7.12 14.74 14.35
N LYS A 225 7.90 14.38 15.37
CA LYS A 225 7.57 14.52 16.80
C LYS A 225 8.80 14.89 17.62
N GLY A 226 8.57 15.42 18.81
CA GLY A 226 9.61 15.72 19.79
C GLY A 226 10.15 17.14 19.66
N PHE A 227 11.46 17.34 19.86
CA PHE A 227 12.01 18.67 20.14
C PHE A 227 13.09 19.14 19.17
N VAL A 228 12.96 20.39 18.71
CA VAL A 228 14.02 21.12 18.00
C VAL A 228 14.70 22.07 18.97
N TRP A 229 16.03 22.05 18.99
CA TRP A 229 16.83 22.85 19.91
C TRP A 229 17.42 24.06 19.21
N PHE A 230 17.30 25.23 19.86
CA PHE A 230 17.82 26.52 19.43
C PHE A 230 18.91 26.94 20.42
N ASN A 231 20.16 26.91 19.97
CA ASN A 231 21.32 27.31 20.76
C ASN A 231 21.76 28.72 20.35
N TYR A 232 21.70 29.65 21.29
CA TYR A 232 22.05 31.05 21.11
C TYR A 232 23.46 31.33 21.60
N GLU A 233 24.13 32.32 21.01
CA GLU A 233 25.47 32.76 21.42
C GLU A 233 25.48 33.41 22.81
N ASP A 234 24.41 34.14 23.15
CA ASP A 234 24.23 34.84 24.42
C ASP A 234 23.04 34.31 25.21
N ARG A 235 23.16 34.35 26.55
CA ARG A 235 22.03 34.11 27.46
C ARG A 235 20.95 35.14 27.21
N ARG A 236 19.71 34.68 27.26
CA ARG A 236 18.53 35.51 27.04
C ARG A 236 17.40 35.00 27.88
N ALA A 237 16.52 35.87 28.36
CA ALA A 237 15.25 35.48 28.95
C ALA A 237 14.19 35.30 27.85
N PRO A 238 13.15 34.47 28.06
CA PRO A 238 11.98 34.46 27.19
C PRO A 238 11.33 35.85 27.12
N LYS A 239 10.87 36.28 25.94
CA LYS A 239 10.19 37.57 25.75
C LYS A 239 8.92 37.71 26.59
N ALA A 240 8.24 36.60 26.87
CA ALA A 240 7.06 36.56 27.72
C ALA A 240 7.38 36.74 29.22
N ASP A 241 8.62 36.47 29.64
CA ASP A 241 9.10 36.67 31.00
C ASP A 241 10.51 37.27 31.00
N PRO A 242 10.63 38.59 30.77
CA PRO A 242 11.93 39.28 30.69
C PRO A 242 12.74 39.23 31.99
N ASN A 243 12.10 38.93 33.13
CA ASN A 243 12.76 38.81 34.43
C ASN A 243 13.05 37.35 34.80
N GLY A 244 12.72 36.41 33.90
CA GLY A 244 12.91 34.98 34.10
C GLY A 244 14.36 34.53 34.00
N GLY A 245 14.56 33.22 34.13
CA GLY A 245 15.87 32.61 33.96
C GLY A 245 16.40 32.76 32.54
N GLU A 246 17.63 33.23 32.41
CA GLU A 246 18.30 33.33 31.11
C GLU A 246 19.04 32.03 30.75
N HIS A 247 18.83 31.54 29.53
CA HIS A 247 19.46 30.31 29.03
C HIS A 247 20.12 30.51 27.66
N TYR A 248 21.10 29.67 27.35
CA TYR A 248 21.71 29.60 26.01
C TYR A 248 20.95 28.65 25.09
N LYS A 249 20.31 27.61 25.64
CA LYS A 249 19.67 26.54 24.88
C LYS A 249 18.18 26.52 25.21
N TYR A 250 17.37 26.57 24.17
CA TYR A 250 15.92 26.45 24.26
C TYR A 250 15.43 25.33 23.35
N SER A 251 14.35 24.67 23.73
CA SER A 251 13.71 23.63 22.90
C SER A 251 12.30 24.05 22.55
N ALA A 252 11.90 23.85 21.30
CA ALA A 252 10.51 23.92 20.87
C ALA A 252 9.97 22.51 20.61
N SER A 253 8.80 22.17 21.16
CA SER A 253 8.10 20.95 20.77
C SER A 253 7.51 21.13 19.37
N ILE A 254 7.81 20.17 18.48
CA ILE A 254 7.29 20.12 17.12
C ILE A 254 5.76 20.04 17.14
N GLU A 255 5.19 19.23 18.02
CA GLU A 255 3.73 19.02 18.09
C GLU A 255 2.96 20.16 18.79
N GLU A 256 3.62 20.97 19.63
CA GLU A 256 2.99 22.17 20.20
C GLU A 256 2.97 23.35 19.22
N VAL A 257 3.99 23.48 18.38
CA VAL A 257 4.12 24.60 17.44
C VAL A 257 3.47 24.32 16.08
N LEU A 258 3.53 23.07 15.61
CA LEU A 258 3.01 22.66 14.30
C LEU A 258 1.79 21.76 14.44
N ASN A 259 0.80 21.97 13.58
CA ASN A 259 -0.28 21.00 13.44
C ASN A 259 0.21 19.73 12.70
N GLU A 260 -0.61 18.68 12.67
CA GLU A 260 -0.24 17.39 12.08
C GLU A 260 0.14 17.50 10.60
N ALA A 261 -0.61 18.23 9.78
CA ALA A 261 -0.31 18.39 8.36
C ALA A 261 1.02 19.10 8.11
N GLU A 262 1.39 20.03 9.00
CA GLU A 262 2.64 20.80 8.94
C GLU A 262 3.87 20.01 9.35
N ARG A 263 3.69 18.96 10.16
CA ARG A 263 4.75 18.06 10.62
C ARG A 263 4.74 16.69 9.92
N THR A 264 3.90 16.48 8.90
CA THR A 264 3.78 15.21 8.17
C THR A 264 4.37 15.30 6.78
N SER A 265 5.18 14.29 6.41
CA SER A 265 5.57 13.98 5.05
C SER A 265 4.98 12.62 4.66
N TRP A 266 4.97 12.31 3.37
CA TRP A 266 4.20 11.18 2.84
C TRP A 266 5.07 10.25 1.99
N ILE A 267 4.89 8.95 2.17
CA ILE A 267 5.37 7.93 1.24
C ILE A 267 4.16 7.49 0.41
N ASP A 268 4.18 7.74 -0.90
CA ASP A 268 3.15 7.22 -1.80
C ASP A 268 3.61 5.86 -2.33
N VAL A 269 2.73 4.86 -2.26
CA VAL A 269 2.97 3.50 -2.75
C VAL A 269 1.93 3.12 -3.79
N GLN A 270 2.34 2.32 -4.76
CA GLN A 270 1.46 1.80 -5.80
C GLN A 270 1.97 0.45 -6.29
N GLY A 271 1.06 -0.47 -6.61
CA GLY A 271 1.43 -1.62 -7.42
C GLY A 271 0.34 -2.68 -7.51
N PRO A 272 0.62 -3.78 -8.22
CA PRO A 272 -0.36 -4.82 -8.49
C PRO A 272 -0.68 -5.66 -7.25
N VAL A 273 -1.94 -6.05 -7.18
CA VAL A 273 -2.49 -7.02 -6.23
C VAL A 273 -3.19 -8.10 -7.04
N ASN A 274 -2.74 -9.34 -6.88
CA ASN A 274 -3.33 -10.52 -7.52
C ASN A 274 -3.87 -11.44 -6.44
N THR A 275 -5.12 -11.87 -6.57
CA THR A 275 -5.73 -12.80 -5.62
C THR A 275 -6.23 -14.04 -6.35
N VAL A 276 -5.95 -15.18 -5.76
CA VAL A 276 -6.47 -16.48 -6.20
C VAL A 276 -7.33 -17.02 -5.07
N THR A 277 -8.61 -17.25 -5.35
CA THR A 277 -9.54 -17.90 -4.43
C THR A 277 -9.97 -19.22 -5.00
N LYS A 278 -9.90 -20.29 -4.21
CA LYS A 278 -10.39 -21.62 -4.56
C LYS A 278 -11.48 -22.04 -3.59
N ALA A 279 -12.65 -22.37 -4.12
CA ALA A 279 -13.81 -22.80 -3.35
C ALA A 279 -14.45 -24.03 -3.99
N ASN A 280 -14.87 -24.99 -3.17
CA ASN A 280 -15.75 -26.07 -3.59
C ASN A 280 -17.20 -25.63 -3.43
N TYR A 281 -18.08 -26.06 -4.35
CA TYR A 281 -19.49 -25.68 -4.25
C TYR A 281 -20.45 -26.85 -4.48
N GLU A 282 -20.07 -27.89 -5.23
CA GLU A 282 -20.96 -29.01 -5.53
C GLU A 282 -20.24 -30.35 -5.57
N THR A 283 -20.86 -31.37 -4.96
CA THR A 283 -20.51 -32.79 -5.13
C THR A 283 -21.72 -33.53 -5.68
N ASN A 284 -21.59 -34.10 -6.87
CA ASN A 284 -22.66 -34.80 -7.56
C ASN A 284 -22.26 -36.26 -7.82
N CYS A 285 -22.95 -37.21 -7.18
CA CYS A 285 -22.76 -38.64 -7.36
C CYS A 285 -23.88 -39.25 -8.21
N VAL A 286 -23.56 -39.69 -9.43
CA VAL A 286 -24.53 -40.25 -10.39
C VAL A 286 -24.16 -41.66 -10.81
N LYS A 287 -25.13 -42.50 -11.19
CA LYS A 287 -24.84 -43.86 -11.69
C LYS A 287 -23.89 -43.81 -12.89
N ALA A 288 -22.82 -44.61 -12.84
CA ALA A 288 -21.84 -44.75 -13.91
C ALA A 288 -22.57 -45.14 -15.21
N GLY A 289 -22.39 -44.35 -16.26
CA GLY A 289 -23.02 -44.59 -17.58
C GLY A 289 -24.36 -43.89 -17.84
N ALA A 290 -24.97 -43.19 -16.87
CA ALA A 290 -26.21 -42.43 -17.10
C ALA A 290 -26.03 -41.13 -17.93
N GLY A 291 -24.78 -40.72 -18.20
CA GLY A 291 -24.42 -39.39 -18.73
C GLY A 291 -24.36 -39.23 -20.26
N LYS A 292 -24.73 -40.22 -21.08
CA LYS A 292 -24.80 -40.06 -22.54
C LYS A 292 -26.16 -40.48 -23.10
N LYS A 293 -27.22 -39.71 -22.81
CA LYS A 293 -28.30 -39.62 -23.80
C LYS A 293 -27.76 -38.74 -24.93
N ALA A 294 -27.46 -39.38 -26.07
CA ALA A 294 -27.01 -38.70 -27.28
C ALA A 294 -27.89 -37.47 -27.55
N ALA A 295 -27.27 -36.29 -27.67
CA ALA A 295 -27.95 -35.13 -28.19
C ALA A 295 -28.58 -35.53 -29.54
N PRO A 296 -29.90 -35.35 -29.74
CA PRO A 296 -30.52 -35.71 -31.00
C PRO A 296 -29.81 -34.94 -32.12
N LYS A 297 -29.26 -35.68 -33.09
CA LYS A 297 -28.71 -35.11 -34.34
C LYS A 297 -29.81 -34.23 -34.95
N LYS A 298 -29.67 -32.90 -34.86
CA LYS A 298 -30.44 -31.96 -35.68
C LYS A 298 -30.11 -32.29 -37.14
N LYS A 299 -31.01 -33.00 -37.81
CA LYS A 299 -31.06 -33.06 -39.27
C LYS A 299 -31.32 -31.63 -39.76
N GLY A 300 -30.49 -31.21 -40.70
CA GLY A 300 -30.68 -29.97 -41.42
C GLY A 300 -31.96 -29.97 -42.25
N GLY A 301 -32.46 -28.76 -42.43
CA GLY A 301 -33.60 -28.35 -43.24
C GLY A 301 -34.20 -27.11 -42.57
N GLU A 302 -34.63 -26.05 -43.21
CA GLU A 302 -34.49 -25.49 -44.55
C GLU A 302 -34.98 -24.04 -44.38
N LYS A 303 -34.57 -23.11 -45.25
CA LYS A 303 -35.02 -21.71 -45.20
C LYS A 303 -36.54 -21.63 -45.40
N GLU A 304 -37.21 -20.80 -44.61
CA GLU A 304 -38.35 -20.03 -45.12
C GLU A 304 -38.56 -18.69 -44.40
N LYS A 305 -39.02 -17.72 -45.19
CA LYS A 305 -39.18 -16.29 -44.92
C LYS A 305 -40.53 -15.96 -44.26
N GLU A 306 -40.52 -14.78 -43.63
CA GLU A 306 -41.61 -13.80 -43.48
C GLU A 306 -42.88 -14.12 -42.66
N GLY A 307 -43.29 -13.13 -41.87
CA GLY A 307 -44.67 -12.99 -41.39
C GLY A 307 -44.77 -12.53 -39.94
N GLY A 308 -44.82 -11.22 -39.71
CA GLY A 308 -44.94 -10.63 -38.38
C GLY A 308 -46.31 -10.79 -37.72
N LYS A 309 -46.35 -10.67 -36.38
CA LYS A 309 -47.33 -9.86 -35.65
C LYS A 309 -46.97 -9.73 -34.17
N LYS A 310 -47.12 -8.49 -33.70
CA LYS A 310 -47.03 -7.95 -32.33
C LYS A 310 -48.02 -8.67 -31.38
N PRO A 311 -47.71 -8.80 -30.07
CA PRO A 311 -48.39 -7.95 -29.10
C PRO A 311 -47.46 -7.46 -27.96
N SER A 312 -47.48 -6.17 -27.66
CA SER A 312 -48.06 -5.63 -26.41
C SER A 312 -47.15 -5.78 -25.18
N SER A 313 -46.20 -4.85 -25.06
CA SER A 313 -45.44 -4.56 -23.84
C SER A 313 -46.33 -3.86 -22.81
N GLY A 314 -46.54 -4.50 -21.66
CA GLY A 314 -47.06 -3.86 -20.45
C GLY A 314 -46.03 -2.88 -19.88
N ALA A 315 -46.51 -1.68 -19.56
CA ALA A 315 -45.73 -0.56 -19.08
C ALA A 315 -45.25 -0.75 -17.63
N SER A 316 -43.99 -0.44 -17.37
CA SER A 316 -43.50 -0.04 -16.04
C SER A 316 -42.86 1.35 -16.19
N ALA A 317 -43.35 2.28 -15.39
CA ALA A 317 -43.07 3.71 -15.46
C ALA A 317 -41.62 4.03 -15.06
N PRO A 318 -40.95 4.98 -15.74
CA PRO A 318 -39.72 5.58 -15.26
C PRO A 318 -39.99 6.68 -14.22
N PRO A 319 -39.10 6.89 -13.23
CA PRO A 319 -39.18 8.02 -12.31
C PRO A 319 -38.95 9.35 -13.04
N LYS A 320 -39.65 10.38 -12.54
CA LYS A 320 -39.74 11.74 -13.09
C LYS A 320 -38.37 12.41 -13.25
N LYS A 321 -38.15 12.98 -14.44
CA LYS A 321 -37.17 14.05 -14.72
C LYS A 321 -37.49 15.28 -13.87
N GLY A 322 -36.52 15.73 -13.08
CA GLY A 322 -36.48 17.09 -12.56
C GLY A 322 -36.03 18.08 -13.64
N GLU A 323 -36.58 19.29 -13.57
CA GLU A 323 -36.39 20.41 -14.50
C GLU A 323 -34.93 20.89 -14.64
N PRO A 324 -34.60 21.53 -15.79
CA PRO A 324 -33.31 22.14 -16.03
C PRO A 324 -33.20 23.49 -15.31
N ASN A 325 -32.25 23.60 -14.39
CA ASN A 325 -31.84 24.89 -13.84
C ASN A 325 -31.19 25.75 -14.93
N ALA A 326 -31.57 27.02 -14.93
CA ALA A 326 -31.11 28.07 -15.83
C ALA A 326 -29.59 28.30 -15.75
N PRO A 327 -28.96 28.78 -16.84
CA PRO A 327 -27.54 29.08 -16.86
C PRO A 327 -27.21 30.30 -16.01
N GLU A 328 -26.41 30.11 -14.97
CA GLU A 328 -25.77 31.20 -14.22
C GLU A 328 -24.76 31.97 -15.10
N PRO A 329 -24.59 33.28 -14.84
CA PRO A 329 -23.78 34.16 -15.66
C PRO A 329 -22.28 33.91 -15.48
N LYS A 330 -21.57 33.92 -16.61
CA LYS A 330 -20.11 33.85 -16.70
C LYS A 330 -19.44 34.93 -15.83
N GLY A 331 -18.83 34.49 -14.72
CA GLY A 331 -17.90 35.28 -13.94
C GLY A 331 -16.68 35.65 -14.77
N LYS A 332 -16.32 36.94 -14.76
CA LYS A 332 -15.16 37.51 -15.45
C LYS A 332 -13.87 36.94 -14.85
N ASP A 333 -12.96 36.52 -15.72
CA ASP A 333 -11.59 36.13 -15.37
C ASP A 333 -10.89 37.24 -14.57
N PRO A 334 -10.24 36.92 -13.44
CA PRO A 334 -9.35 37.85 -12.77
C PRO A 334 -8.14 38.14 -13.67
N LYS A 335 -8.01 39.41 -14.02
CA LYS A 335 -6.93 40.00 -14.82
C LYS A 335 -5.57 39.64 -14.22
N LYS A 336 -4.79 38.85 -14.97
CA LYS A 336 -3.39 38.50 -14.67
C LYS A 336 -2.58 39.79 -14.43
N PRO A 337 -1.87 39.95 -13.29
CA PRO A 337 -0.94 41.06 -13.10
C PRO A 337 0.18 40.95 -14.14
N GLY A 338 0.37 42.02 -14.91
CA GLY A 338 1.49 42.15 -15.84
C GLY A 338 2.83 42.17 -15.09
N PRO A 339 3.94 41.83 -15.78
CA PRO A 339 5.27 41.81 -15.18
C PRO A 339 5.64 43.22 -14.66
N LYS A 340 5.97 43.30 -13.37
CA LYS A 340 6.55 44.50 -12.76
C LYS A 340 7.90 44.79 -13.43
N ALA A 341 8.06 46.03 -13.88
CA ALA A 341 9.33 46.55 -14.38
C ALA A 341 10.44 46.41 -13.31
N PRO A 342 11.68 46.11 -13.71
CA PRO A 342 12.80 46.00 -12.77
C PRO A 342 13.09 47.33 -12.08
N ALA A 343 13.26 47.28 -10.76
CA ALA A 343 13.61 48.43 -9.94
C ALA A 343 14.97 49.00 -10.36
N ALA A 344 15.01 50.33 -10.53
CA ALA A 344 16.22 51.07 -10.83
C ALA A 344 17.27 50.91 -9.71
N LYS A 345 18.52 50.66 -10.11
CA LYS A 345 19.68 50.58 -9.21
C LYS A 345 19.90 51.94 -8.49
N PRO A 346 20.22 51.94 -7.18
CA PRO A 346 20.62 53.16 -6.49
C PRO A 346 21.97 53.67 -7.00
N LYS A 347 22.06 54.99 -7.23
CA LYS A 347 23.30 55.68 -7.56
C LYS A 347 24.29 55.58 -6.39
N PRO A 348 25.60 55.38 -6.64
CA PRO A 348 26.61 55.42 -5.60
C PRO A 348 26.79 56.85 -5.07
N ALA A 349 26.82 56.98 -3.76
CA ALA A 349 27.22 58.21 -3.09
C ALA A 349 28.71 58.48 -3.38
N ARG A 350 29.00 59.69 -3.87
CA ARG A 350 30.37 60.21 -3.97
C ARG A 350 30.93 60.39 -2.56
N LYS A 351 32.12 59.85 -2.31
CA LYS A 351 33.04 60.33 -1.28
C LYS A 351 33.77 61.57 -1.77
#